data_AF-A0A524I8N2-F1
#
_entry.id   AF-A0A524I8N2-F1
#
_cell.length_a   1.000
_cell.length_b   1.000
_cell.length_c   1.000
_cell.angle_alpha   90.00
_cell.angle_beta   90.00
_cell.angle_gamma   90.00
#
_symmetry.space_group_name_H-M   'P 1'
#
loop_
_entity.id
_entity.type
_entity.pdbx_description
1 polymer ?
#
loop_
_entity_poly.entity_id
_entity_poly.type
_entity_poly.pdbx_seq_one_letter_code
_entity_poly.pdbx_strand_id
1 'polypeptide(L)'
;AKVEAAKRTGSWDILNDVERIGRGAEIPADLLEALAKDGRARQVFEKRPPSEKKLWGYWILSAKKPETRARRIEETVKRLIAGRRPGF
;
A
#
# COMPACT_ATOMS: atom_id res chain seq x y z
N ALA A 1 2.68 12.33 18.34
CA ALA A 1 3.80 12.38 17.37
C ALA A 1 3.99 10.99 16.73
N LYS A 2 3.64 10.78 15.44
CA LYS A 2 3.96 9.53 14.70
C LYS A 2 3.69 9.53 13.17
N VAL A 3 3.68 10.69 12.50
CA VAL A 3 3.52 10.77 11.02
C VAL A 3 4.28 11.97 10.42
N GLU A 4 5.54 12.19 10.82
CA GLU A 4 6.31 13.38 10.42
C GLU A 4 7.59 13.05 9.64
N ALA A 5 7.66 11.89 8.96
CA ALA A 5 8.88 11.51 8.22
C ALA A 5 8.67 11.09 6.75
N ALA A 6 7.43 10.93 6.27
CA ALA A 6 7.18 10.47 4.90
C ALA A 6 6.97 11.60 3.86
N LYS A 7 7.42 12.83 4.15
CA LYS A 7 7.20 14.01 3.28
C LYS A 7 8.26 14.26 2.20
N ARG A 8 9.21 13.36 1.92
CA ARG A 8 10.41 13.72 1.12
C ARG A 8 10.78 12.94 -0.13
N THR A 9 9.98 12.00 -0.62
CA THR A 9 10.30 11.38 -1.93
C THR A 9 9.09 11.45 -2.84
N GLY A 10 9.26 12.22 -3.92
CA GLY A 10 8.23 12.58 -4.88
C GLY A 10 8.00 11.50 -5.92
N SER A 11 6.79 10.96 -5.90
CA SER A 11 6.06 10.43 -7.05
C SER A 11 4.59 10.43 -6.65
N TRP A 12 4.01 11.63 -6.61
CA TRP A 12 2.64 11.88 -6.14
C TRP A 12 1.75 12.34 -7.28
N ASP A 13 1.97 11.79 -8.46
CA ASP A 13 1.15 12.12 -9.62
C ASP A 13 0.95 10.86 -10.46
N ILE A 14 -0.14 10.14 -10.17
CA ILE A 14 -0.88 9.43 -11.21
C ILE A 14 -2.35 9.60 -10.84
N LEU A 15 -2.91 10.73 -11.26
CA LEU A 15 -4.35 10.83 -11.49
C LEU A 15 -4.79 9.60 -12.31
N ASN A 16 -5.92 8.99 -11.93
CA ASN A 16 -6.57 7.82 -12.56
C ASN A 16 -6.07 6.41 -12.25
N ASP A 17 -6.01 6.02 -10.98
CA ASP A 17 -5.91 4.58 -10.63
C ASP A 17 -7.27 3.88 -10.42
N VAL A 18 -8.40 4.61 -10.45
CA VAL A 18 -9.73 3.99 -10.31
C VAL A 18 -10.06 3.07 -11.50
N GLU A 19 -9.54 3.36 -12.69
CA GLU A 19 -9.75 2.53 -13.89
C GLU A 19 -8.91 1.23 -13.86
N ARG A 20 -7.73 1.24 -13.22
CA ARG A 20 -6.86 0.05 -13.05
C ARG A 20 -7.50 -1.04 -12.18
N ILE A 21 -8.35 -0.66 -11.23
CA ILE A 21 -9.08 -1.59 -10.35
C ILE A 21 -9.93 -2.59 -11.16
N GLY A 22 -10.48 -2.16 -12.30
CA GLY A 22 -11.39 -2.97 -13.11
C GLY A 22 -10.75 -4.07 -13.96
N ARG A 23 -9.44 -4.00 -14.24
CA ARG A 23 -8.77 -4.93 -15.19
C ARG A 23 -7.96 -6.06 -14.55
N GLY A 24 -7.96 -6.15 -13.22
CA GLY A 24 -7.32 -7.25 -12.51
C GLY A 24 -6.33 -6.77 -11.48
N ALA A 25 -6.85 -6.15 -10.41
CA ALA A 25 -6.18 -5.81 -9.14
C ALA A 25 -4.65 -5.99 -9.14
N GLU A 26 -3.96 -5.07 -9.83
CA GLU A 26 -2.51 -4.93 -9.75
C GLU A 26 -2.15 -4.28 -8.40
N ILE A 27 -1.07 -4.75 -7.78
CA ILE A 27 -0.55 -4.13 -6.56
C ILE A 27 -0.04 -2.74 -6.92
N PRO A 28 -0.47 -1.66 -6.24
CA PRO A 28 -0.05 -0.32 -6.61
C PRO A 28 1.46 -0.16 -6.44
N ALA A 29 2.08 0.53 -7.40
CA ALA A 29 3.53 0.76 -7.42
C ALA A 29 3.99 1.46 -6.12
N ASP A 30 3.19 2.42 -5.63
CA ASP A 30 3.44 3.13 -4.38
C ASP A 30 3.54 2.21 -3.15
N LEU A 31 2.73 1.14 -3.09
CA LEU A 31 2.86 0.12 -2.05
C LEU A 31 4.17 -0.68 -2.21
N LEU A 32 4.51 -1.07 -3.45
CA LEU A 32 5.75 -1.82 -3.70
C LEU A 32 6.99 -1.00 -3.33
N GLU A 33 7.00 0.29 -3.62
CA GLU A 33 8.07 1.21 -3.22
C GLU A 33 8.16 1.34 -1.70
N ALA A 34 7.03 1.46 -1.00
CA ALA A 34 7.02 1.48 0.47
C ALA A 34 7.52 0.17 1.08
N LEU A 35 7.14 -0.97 0.50
CA LEU A 35 7.63 -2.28 0.94
C LEU A 35 9.13 -2.45 0.65
N ALA A 36 9.64 -1.90 -0.45
CA ALA A 36 11.06 -1.97 -0.78
C ALA A 36 11.94 -1.24 0.24
N LYS A 37 11.41 -0.23 0.94
CA LYS A 37 12.11 0.48 2.04
C LYS A 37 12.22 -0.37 3.31
N ASP A 38 11.36 -1.36 3.48
CA ASP A 38 11.30 -2.24 4.66
C ASP A 38 11.40 -3.72 4.25
N GLY A 39 12.62 -4.26 4.22
CA GLY A 39 12.87 -5.65 3.80
C GLY A 39 12.04 -6.69 4.56
N ARG A 40 11.72 -6.45 5.85
CA ARG A 40 10.83 -7.31 6.63
C ARG A 40 9.38 -7.23 6.16
N ALA A 41 8.87 -6.04 5.87
CA ALA A 41 7.51 -5.86 5.37
C ALA A 41 7.36 -6.51 3.99
N ARG A 42 8.35 -6.33 3.11
CA ARG A 42 8.42 -6.97 1.79
C ARG A 42 8.37 -8.49 1.90
N GLN A 43 9.22 -9.10 2.72
CA GLN A 43 9.23 -10.57 2.90
C GLN A 43 7.89 -11.09 3.42
N VAL A 44 7.28 -10.40 4.38
CA VAL A 44 5.96 -10.81 4.90
C VAL A 44 4.90 -10.68 3.79
N PHE A 45 4.91 -9.58 3.05
CA PHE A 45 3.98 -9.36 1.94
C PHE A 45 4.14 -10.41 0.84
N GLU A 46 5.37 -10.73 0.43
CA GLU A 46 5.65 -11.75 -0.59
C GLU A 46 5.14 -13.13 -0.19
N LYS A 47 5.23 -13.48 1.10
CA LYS A 47 4.68 -14.73 1.68
C LYS A 47 3.16 -14.76 1.76
N ARG A 48 2.46 -13.64 1.57
CA ARG A 48 0.99 -13.61 1.63
C ARG A 48 0.36 -14.24 0.37
N PRO A 49 -0.80 -14.90 0.51
CA PRO A 49 -1.54 -15.41 -0.62
C PRO A 49 -1.98 -14.28 -1.55
N PRO A 50 -2.18 -14.56 -2.85
CA PRO A 50 -2.57 -13.56 -3.84
C PRO A 50 -3.90 -12.87 -3.49
N SER A 51 -4.81 -13.54 -2.80
CA SER A 51 -6.05 -12.95 -2.29
C SER A 51 -5.81 -11.83 -1.27
N GLU A 52 -4.95 -12.05 -0.27
CA GLU A 52 -4.59 -11.00 0.71
C GLU A 52 -3.87 -9.82 0.03
N LYS A 53 -2.97 -10.10 -0.91
CA LYS A 53 -2.28 -9.05 -1.69
C LYS A 53 -3.29 -8.18 -2.47
N LYS A 54 -4.28 -8.80 -3.11
CA LYS A 54 -5.36 -8.09 -3.81
C LYS A 54 -6.20 -7.23 -2.87
N LEU A 55 -6.50 -7.71 -1.65
CA LEU A 55 -7.25 -6.95 -0.65
C LEU A 55 -6.49 -5.69 -0.21
N TRP A 56 -5.18 -5.80 0.01
CA TRP A 56 -4.34 -4.63 0.31
C TRP A 56 -4.32 -3.62 -0.83
N GLY A 57 -4.11 -4.10 -2.06
CA GLY A 57 -4.16 -3.26 -3.26
C GLY A 57 -5.49 -2.53 -3.38
N TYR A 58 -6.62 -3.26 -3.29
CA TYR A 58 -7.96 -2.68 -3.34
C TYR A 58 -8.18 -1.61 -2.27
N TRP A 59 -7.77 -1.87 -1.02
CA TRP A 59 -7.90 -0.90 0.06
C TRP A 59 -7.14 0.39 -0.23
N ILE A 60 -5.92 0.30 -0.74
CA ILE A 60 -5.08 1.46 -1.04
C ILE A 60 -5.63 2.21 -2.27
N LEU A 61 -6.05 1.47 -3.30
CA LEU A 61 -6.59 2.02 -4.53
C LEU A 61 -7.94 2.71 -4.33
N SER A 62 -8.79 2.19 -3.44
CA SER A 62 -10.08 2.82 -3.09
C SER A 62 -9.93 4.20 -2.41
N ALA A 63 -8.74 4.57 -1.95
CA ALA A 63 -8.49 5.91 -1.42
C ALA A 63 -8.42 6.94 -2.55
N LYS A 64 -9.47 7.75 -2.71
CA LYS A 64 -9.55 8.84 -3.70
C LYS A 64 -8.62 10.01 -3.40
N LYS A 65 -8.34 10.26 -2.12
CA LYS A 65 -7.46 11.35 -1.67
C LYS A 65 -6.01 10.83 -1.55
N PRO A 66 -5.02 11.56 -2.08
CA PRO A 66 -3.61 11.14 -2.02
C PRO A 66 -3.10 11.02 -0.58
N GLU A 67 -3.54 11.92 0.32
CA GLU A 67 -3.20 11.86 1.74
C GLU A 67 -3.71 10.57 2.42
N THR A 68 -4.93 10.16 2.08
CA THR A 68 -5.51 8.92 2.60
C THR A 68 -4.79 7.70 2.03
N ARG A 69 -4.39 7.74 0.76
CA ARG A 69 -3.60 6.66 0.14
C ARG A 69 -2.26 6.50 0.85
N ALA A 70 -1.52 7.59 1.06
CA ALA A 70 -0.25 7.57 1.79
C ALA A 70 -0.41 6.95 3.20
N ARG A 71 -1.43 7.39 3.94
CA ARG A 71 -1.71 6.86 5.27
C ARG A 71 -2.05 5.37 5.27
N ARG A 72 -2.80 4.88 4.27
CA ARG A 72 -3.12 3.45 4.12
C ARG A 72 -1.89 2.62 3.75
N ILE A 73 -0.99 3.15 2.93
CA ILE A 73 0.28 2.48 2.62
C ILE A 73 1.13 2.32 3.89
N GLU A 74 1.33 3.40 4.65
CA GLU A 74 2.06 3.35 5.90
C GLU A 74 1.43 2.38 6.91
N GLU A 75 0.10 2.38 6.99
CA GLU A 75 -0.62 1.44 7.85
C GLU A 75 -0.47 -0.01 7.39
N THR A 76 -0.48 -0.24 6.08
CA THR A 76 -0.26 -1.58 5.49
C THR A 76 1.13 -2.11 5.88
N VAL A 77 2.18 -1.29 5.71
CA VAL A 77 3.56 -1.66 6.11
C VAL A 77 3.62 -2.01 7.60
N LYS A 78 3.04 -1.17 8.47
CA LYS A 78 2.98 -1.43 9.93
C LYS A 78 2.25 -2.73 10.26
N ARG A 79 1.11 -3.00 9.60
CA ARG A 79 0.33 -4.23 9.81
C ARG A 79 1.07 -5.47 9.33
N LEU A 80 1.77 -5.38 8.20
CA LEU A 80 2.59 -6.48 7.68
C LEU A 80 3.75 -6.81 8.63
N ILE A 81 4.46 -5.81 9.14
CA ILE A 81 5.52 -6.02 10.14
C ILE A 81 4.96 -6.68 11.41
N ALA A 82 3.75 -6.28 11.82
CA ALA A 82 3.03 -6.87 12.94
C ALA A 82 2.37 -8.24 12.63
N GLY A 83 2.52 -8.77 11.42
CA GLY A 83 1.91 -10.04 10.99
C GLY A 83 0.38 -10.02 10.83
N ARG A 84 -0.24 -8.84 10.86
CA ARG A 84 -1.70 -8.69 10.77
C ARG A 84 -2.20 -8.80 9.32
N ARG A 85 -3.44 -9.26 9.19
CA ARG A 85 -4.18 -9.36 7.91
C ARG A 85 -4.75 -8.01 7.48
N PRO A 86 -5.14 -7.85 6.20
CA PRO A 86 -5.97 -6.71 5.79
C PRO A 86 -7.23 -6.71 6.64
N GLY A 87 -7.52 -5.57 7.26
CA GLY A 87 -8.70 -5.37 8.09
C GLY A 87 -9.29 -4.03 7.67
N PHE A 88 -10.42 -4.10 6.97
CA PHE A 88 -11.21 -2.95 6.55
C PHE A 88 -12.03 -2.43 7.72
#